data_AF-A0A497CAA7-F1
#
_entry.id   AF-A0A497CAA7-F1
#
_cell.length_a   1.000
_cell.length_b   1.000
_cell.length_c   1.000
_cell.angle_alpha   90.00
_cell.angle_beta   90.00
_cell.angle_gamma   90.00
#
_symmetry.space_group_name_H-M   'P 1'
#
loop_
_entity.id
_entity.type
_entity.pdbx_description
1 polymer ?
#
loop_
_entity_poly.entity_id
_entity_poly.type
_entity_poly.pdbx_seq_one_letter_code
_entity_poly.pdbx_strand_id
1 'polypeptide(L)' 'MASQAFRLIYPQQLANEPVINHLLRQYTFTVNILRANITPEECWMDIHITGKAAEIEDAATWLKDQGIEVLPLSR' A
#
# COMPACT_ATOMS: atom_id res chain seq x y z
N MET A 1 -19.01 -0.28 -1.77
CA MET A 1 -17.59 0.00 -1.48
C MET A 1 -16.86 -1.32 -1.43
N ALA A 2 -15.76 -1.43 -2.15
CA ALA A 2 -14.89 -2.60 -2.14
C ALA A 2 -13.88 -2.48 -0.98
N SER A 3 -13.34 -3.61 -0.56
CA SER A 3 -12.42 -3.71 0.57
C SER A 3 -11.37 -4.77 0.23
N GLN A 4 -10.09 -4.40 0.25
CA GLN A 4 -9.02 -5.29 -0.17
C GLN A 4 -7.77 -5.10 0.69
N ALA A 5 -7.15 -6.21 1.07
CA ALA A 5 -5.96 -6.22 1.92
C ALA A 5 -4.72 -6.55 1.09
N PHE A 6 -3.63 -5.84 1.35
CA PHE A 6 -2.37 -5.96 0.63
C PHE A 6 -1.20 -5.98 1.60
N ARG A 7 -0.18 -6.76 1.27
CA ARG A 7 1.18 -6.59 1.78
C ARG A 7 1.95 -5.75 0.77
N LEU A 8 2.50 -4.65 1.26
CA LEU A 8 3.41 -3.78 0.54
C LEU A 8 4.83 -4.11 0.98
N ILE A 9 5.73 -4.44 0.06
CA ILE A 9 7.15 -4.64 0.36
C ILE A 9 7.92 -3.48 -0.29
N TYR A 10 8.58 -2.70 0.56
CA TYR A 10 9.31 -1.51 0.14
C TYR A 10 10.76 -1.88 -0.16
N PRO A 11 11.32 -1.46 -1.29
CA PRO A 11 12.75 -1.47 -1.47
C PRO A 11 13.39 -0.48 -0.48
N GLN A 12 14.62 -0.75 -0.07
CA GLN A 12 15.31 -0.01 1.00
C GLN A 12 15.38 1.51 0.73
N GLN A 13 15.46 1.90 -0.55
CA GLN A 13 15.52 3.30 -0.98
C GLN A 13 14.20 4.06 -0.74
N LEU A 14 13.06 3.37 -0.68
CA LEU A 14 11.73 3.96 -0.50
C LEU A 14 11.23 3.92 0.95
N ALA A 15 12.00 3.36 1.88
CA ALA A 15 11.59 3.25 3.28
C ALA A 15 11.35 4.61 3.95
N ASN A 16 12.01 5.67 3.48
CA ASN A 16 11.86 7.04 3.99
C ASN A 16 10.89 7.90 3.15
N GLU A 17 10.28 7.33 2.11
CA GLU A 17 9.36 8.06 1.25
C GLU A 17 7.93 8.02 1.81
N PRO A 18 7.17 9.14 1.77
CA PRO A 18 5.85 9.22 2.38
C PRO A 18 4.76 8.63 1.46
N VAL A 19 4.92 7.39 1.01
CA VAL A 19 4.07 6.73 0.00
C VAL A 19 2.60 6.68 0.41
N ILE A 20 2.29 6.32 1.66
CA ILE A 20 0.90 6.31 2.16
C ILE A 20 0.29 7.72 2.17
N ASN A 21 1.10 8.75 2.42
CA ASN A 21 0.63 10.14 2.34
C ASN A 21 0.22 10.48 0.90
N HIS A 22 1.04 10.09 -0.08
CA HIS A 22 0.73 10.30 -1.49
C HIS A 22 -0.54 9.57 -1.92
N LEU A 23 -0.72 8.31 -1.52
CA LEU A 23 -1.96 7.56 -1.76
C LEU A 23 -3.19 8.31 -1.24
N LEU A 24 -3.17 8.75 0.02
CA LEU A 24 -4.30 9.44 0.65
C LEU A 24 -4.57 10.85 0.07
N ARG A 25 -3.58 11.45 -0.61
CA ARG A 25 -3.76 12.73 -1.32
C ARG A 25 -4.26 12.55 -2.75
N GLN A 26 -3.93 11.43 -3.38
CA GLN A 26 -4.27 11.14 -4.79
C GLN A 26 -5.63 10.47 -4.93
N TYR A 27 -6.02 9.65 -3.94
CA TYR A 27 -7.24 8.83 -4.01
C TYR A 27 -8.22 9.16 -2.89
N THR A 28 -9.50 8.83 -3.12
CA THR A 28 -10.57 9.04 -2.13
C THR A 28 -11.00 7.69 -1.55
N PHE A 29 -10.12 7.10 -0.74
CA PHE A 29 -10.40 5.89 0.04
C PHE A 29 -9.84 5.98 1.45
N THR A 30 -10.21 5.03 2.30
CA THR A 30 -9.56 4.85 3.59
C THR A 30 -8.48 3.78 3.50
N VAL A 31 -7.38 4.00 4.23
CA VAL A 31 -6.33 3.02 4.45
C VAL A 31 -6.26 2.75 5.94
N ASN A 32 -6.35 1.47 6.32
CA ASN A 32 -6.08 1.00 7.66
C ASN A 32 -4.78 0.20 7.65
N ILE A 33 -3.85 0.54 8.54
CA ILE A 33 -2.58 -0.19 8.68
C ILE A 33 -2.82 -1.34 9.66
N LEU A 34 -2.65 -2.57 9.20
CA LEU A 34 -2.85 -3.76 10.02
C LEU A 34 -1.57 -4.11 10.78
N ARG A 35 -0.43 -4.12 10.09
CA ARG A 35 0.90 -4.44 10.60
C ARG A 35 1.96 -3.75 9.76
N ALA A 36 3.10 -3.42 10.34
CA ALA A 36 4.26 -2.94 9.62
C ALA A 36 5.53 -3.46 10.29
N ASN A 37 6.54 -3.78 9.49
CA ASN A 37 7.90 -4.00 9.94
C ASN A 37 8.81 -3.05 9.16
N ILE A 38 9.54 -2.19 9.87
CA ILE A 38 10.45 -1.23 9.26
C ILE A 38 11.78 -1.35 10.00
N THR A 39 12.70 -2.09 9.41
CA THR A 39 14.08 -2.25 9.88
C THR A 39 15.05 -1.93 8.73
N PRO A 40 16.35 -1.79 9.01
CA PRO A 40 17.34 -1.63 7.95
C PRO A 40 17.37 -2.80 6.96
N GLU A 41 17.00 -4.00 7.39
CA GLU A 41 17.05 -5.25 6.61
C GLU A 41 15.73 -5.54 5.89
N GLU A 42 14.59 -5.25 6.52
CA GLU A 42 13.26 -5.54 5.98
C GLU A 42 12.32 -4.34 6.12
N CYS A 43 11.62 -4.00 5.03
CA CYS A 43 10.58 -2.97 5.07
C CYS A 43 9.31 -3.47 4.38
N TRP A 44 8.27 -3.74 5.17
CA TRP A 44 6.97 -4.15 4.64
C TRP A 44 5.82 -3.66 5.52
N MET A 45 4.63 -3.59 4.91
CA MET A 45 3.42 -3.16 5.59
C MET A 45 2.18 -3.88 5.05
N ASP A 46 1.38 -4.43 5.95
CA ASP A 46 0.06 -4.97 5.66
C ASP A 46 -0.97 -3.87 5.84
N ILE A 47 -1.70 -3.54 4.78
CA ILE A 47 -2.74 -2.52 4.78
C ILE A 47 -4.08 -3.09 4.31
N HIS A 48 -5.15 -2.43 4.73
CA HIS A 48 -6.51 -2.68 4.26
C HIS A 48 -7.08 -1.40 3.68
N ILE A 49 -7.50 -1.44 2.42
CA ILE A 49 -8.04 -0.29 1.70
C ILE A 49 -9.54 -0.48 1.50
N THR A 50 -10.33 0.56 1.81
CA THR A 50 -11.79 0.57 1.60
C THR A 50 -12.20 1.78 0.76
N GLY A 51 -12.83 1.54 -0.39
CA GLY A 51 -13.15 2.59 -1.35
C GLY A 51 -13.90 2.11 -2.59
N LYS A 52 -13.71 2.82 -3.71
CA LYS A 52 -14.21 2.38 -5.03
C LYS A 52 -13.25 1.35 -5.62
N ALA A 53 -13.77 0.26 -6.18
CA ALA A 53 -12.94 -0.83 -6.73
C ALA A 53 -11.92 -0.32 -7.76
N ALA A 54 -12.36 0.54 -8.70
CA ALA A 54 -11.48 1.12 -9.71
C ALA A 54 -10.33 1.96 -9.12
N GLU A 55 -10.56 2.70 -8.03
CA GLU A 55 -9.50 3.48 -7.36
C GLU A 55 -8.52 2.57 -6.61
N ILE A 56 -8.99 1.44 -6.06
CA ILE A 56 -8.13 0.44 -5.40
C ILE A 56 -7.22 -0.25 -6.43
N GLU A 57 -7.77 -0.62 -7.59
CA GLU A 57 -7.01 -1.24 -8.69
C GLU A 57 -5.98 -0.28 -9.28
N ASP A 58 -6.35 0.99 -9.50
CA ASP A 58 -5.43 2.03 -9.96
C ASP A 58 -4.31 2.30 -8.94
N ALA A 59 -4.66 2.42 -7.65
CA ALA A 59 -3.67 2.60 -6.58
C ALA A 59 -2.70 1.43 -6.46
N ALA A 60 -3.17 0.19 -6.63
CA ALA A 60 -2.30 -0.99 -6.64
C ALA A 60 -1.33 -0.98 -7.83
N THR A 61 -1.74 -0.44 -8.98
CA THR A 61 -0.88 -0.26 -10.16
C THR A 61 0.14 0.85 -9.89
N TRP A 62 -0.31 2.00 -9.40
CA TRP A 62 0.56 3.13 -9.05
C TRP A 62 1.65 2.73 -8.04
N LEU A 63 1.31 1.95 -7.00
CA LEU A 63 2.28 1.43 -6.04
C LEU A 63 3.36 0.57 -6.71
N LYS A 64 2.97 -0.32 -7.64
CA LYS A 64 3.92 -1.13 -8.41
C LYS A 64 4.83 -0.27 -9.28
N ASP A 65 4.29 0.79 -9.87
CA ASP A 65 5.07 1.73 -10.70
C ASP A 65 6.08 2.53 -9.86
N GLN A 66 5.81 2.76 -8.57
CA GLN A 66 6.80 3.31 -7.64
C GLN A 66 7.92 2.31 -7.29
N GLY A 67 7.82 1.04 -7.70
CA GLY A 67 8.76 -0.02 -7.35
C GLY A 67 8.42 -0.77 -6.06
N ILE A 68 7.21 -0.60 -5.52
CA ILE A 68 6.74 -1.31 -4.34
C ILE A 68 6.10 -2.63 -4.78
N GLU A 69 6.50 -3.73 -4.17
CA GLU A 69 5.85 -5.00 -4.42
C GLU A 69 4.50 -5.03 -3.68
N VAL A 70 3.43 -5.33 -4.43
CA VAL A 70 2.06 -5.37 -3.91
C VAL A 70 1.53 -6.80 -3.99
N LEU A 71 1.41 -7.45 -2.85
CA LEU A 71 0.89 -8.81 -2.72
C LEU A 71 -0.51 -8.78 -2.11
N PRO A 72 -1.52 -9.40 -2.73
CA PRO A 72 -2.83 -9.51 -2.11
C PRO A 72 -2.75 -10.40 -0.85
N LEU A 73 -3.32 -9.93 0.25
CA LEU A 73 -3.53 -10.76 1.43
C LEU A 73 -4.86 -11.49 1.23
N SER A 74 -4.79 -12.74 0.78
CA SER A 74 -5.94 -13.64 0.81
C SER A 74 -6.39 -13.82 2.26
N ARG A 75 -7.70 -13.67 2.50
CA ARG A 75 -8.33 -14.04 3.77
C ARG A 75 -8.27 -15.54 3.99
#